data_AF-A0A962C1U4-F1
#
_entry.id   AF-A0A962C1U4-F1
#
_cell.length_a   1.000
_cell.length_b   1.000
_cell.length_c   1.000
_cell.angle_alpha   90.00
_cell.angle_beta   90.00
_cell.angle_gamma   90.00
#
_symmetry.space_group_name_H-M   'P 1'
#
loop_
_entity.id
_entity.type
_entity.pdbx_description
1 polymer ?
#
loop_
_entity_poly.entity_id
_entity_poly.type
_entity_poly.pdbx_seq_one_letter_code
_entity_poly.pdbx_strand_id
1 'polypeptide(L)'
;MPRYTRLSGLEPLVLTPEILFVNVGERTNVTGSAKFKKLIKEDRYDEAVDVARQQVANGAQILDVNMDEGLLDAEAAMVKFLNLIAAEPDIAKIPVMVDSSKWSVIEAGLKCIQGKGVVNSISMKEGEEEFLRQARLCRQYGAAVIVMAFDETGQADTYVRKTEICQR
;
A
#
# COMPACT_ATOMS: atom_id res chain seq x y z
N MET A 1 18.51 -8.23 -20.47
CA MET A 1 18.84 -7.57 -19.19
C MET A 1 17.99 -8.20 -18.09
N PRO A 2 18.52 -8.37 -16.86
CA PRO A 2 17.73 -8.86 -15.72
C PRO A 2 16.52 -7.95 -15.43
N ARG A 3 15.40 -8.57 -15.03
CA ARG A 3 14.14 -7.88 -14.75
C ARG A 3 14.02 -7.62 -13.25
N TYR A 4 14.27 -6.38 -12.84
CA TYR A 4 14.13 -5.94 -11.45
C TYR A 4 12.73 -5.37 -11.17
N THR A 5 12.31 -5.43 -9.91
CA THR A 5 11.13 -4.69 -9.46
C THR A 5 11.41 -3.20 -9.52
N ARG A 6 10.56 -2.48 -10.25
CA ARG A 6 10.63 -1.02 -10.39
C ARG A 6 9.35 -0.43 -9.83
N LEU A 7 9.49 0.51 -8.92
CA LEU A 7 8.45 1.34 -8.32
C LEU A 7 8.80 2.81 -8.58
N SER A 8 7.86 3.73 -8.36
CA SER A 8 8.19 5.16 -8.33
C SER A 8 7.20 5.96 -7.52
N GLY A 9 7.71 7.01 -6.87
CA GLY A 9 6.94 8.24 -6.66
C GLY A 9 7.23 9.16 -7.84
N LEU A 10 7.68 10.38 -7.56
CA LEU A 10 8.34 11.27 -8.52
C LEU A 10 9.75 10.80 -8.89
N GLU A 11 10.40 10.03 -8.01
CA GLU A 11 11.71 9.42 -8.26
C GLU A 11 11.58 7.89 -8.41
N PRO A 12 12.43 7.25 -9.24
CA PRO A 12 12.41 5.81 -9.41
C PRO A 12 13.02 5.09 -8.20
N LEU A 13 12.35 4.03 -7.74
CA LEU A 13 12.91 3.05 -6.81
C LEU A 13 13.07 1.71 -7.54
N VAL A 14 14.31 1.32 -7.83
CA VAL A 14 14.63 0.05 -8.50
C VAL A 14 15.22 -0.91 -7.48
N LEU A 15 14.52 -2.01 -7.21
CA LEU A 15 14.96 -3.01 -6.24
C LEU A 15 15.99 -3.94 -6.91
N THR A 16 17.26 -3.59 -6.75
CA THR A 16 18.40 -4.37 -7.25
C THR A 16 19.00 -5.23 -6.13
N PRO A 17 19.84 -6.23 -6.45
CA PRO A 17 20.50 -7.08 -5.44
C PRO A 17 21.38 -6.32 -4.44
N GLU A 18 21.83 -5.10 -4.78
CA GLU A 18 22.60 -4.23 -3.88
C GLU A 18 21.73 -3.58 -2.79
N ILE A 19 20.41 -3.52 -2.99
CA ILE A 19 19.46 -3.08 -1.97
C ILE A 19 19.12 -4.27 -1.08
N LEU A 20 19.73 -4.30 0.11
CA LEU A 20 19.55 -5.41 1.06
C LEU A 20 18.15 -5.45 1.68
N PHE A 21 17.63 -4.29 2.08
CA PHE A 21 16.33 -4.16 2.73
C PHE A 21 15.63 -2.87 2.30
N VAL A 22 14.30 -2.95 2.18
CA VAL A 22 13.45 -1.80 1.83
C VAL A 22 12.56 -1.50 3.01
N ASN A 23 12.75 -0.34 3.64
CA ASN A 23 11.91 0.09 4.75
C ASN A 23 10.57 0.63 4.22
N VAL A 24 9.47 0.02 4.67
CA VAL A 24 8.10 0.50 4.42
C VAL A 24 7.61 1.25 5.65
N GLY A 25 7.24 2.52 5.51
CA GLY A 25 6.73 3.34 6.60
C GLY A 25 5.29 2.98 6.98
N GLU A 26 5.10 2.39 8.15
CA GLU A 26 3.83 1.81 8.64
C GLU A 26 2.91 2.79 9.42
N ARG A 27 3.39 3.98 9.79
CA ARG A 27 2.70 4.84 10.79
C ARG A 27 1.53 5.63 10.21
N THR A 28 1.38 5.66 8.90
CA THR A 28 0.27 6.25 8.13
C THR A 28 -0.89 5.26 8.00
N ASN A 29 -1.20 4.57 9.10
CA ASN A 29 -2.16 3.49 9.18
C ASN A 29 -3.16 3.75 10.31
N VAL A 30 -4.44 3.94 9.96
CA VAL A 30 -5.50 4.23 10.93
C VAL A 30 -5.72 3.08 11.91
N THR A 31 -5.55 1.84 11.48
CA THR A 31 -5.67 0.67 12.36
C THR A 31 -4.45 0.51 13.28
N GLY A 32 -3.24 0.74 12.77
CA GLY A 32 -1.97 0.48 13.46
C GLY A 32 -1.41 1.63 14.29
N SER A 33 -1.81 2.88 14.03
CA SER A 33 -1.22 4.08 14.63
C SER A 33 -2.28 4.93 15.33
N ALA A 34 -2.31 4.88 16.67
CA ALA A 34 -3.25 5.66 17.48
C ALA A 34 -3.16 7.17 17.22
N LYS A 35 -1.94 7.70 16.98
CA LYS A 35 -1.72 9.10 16.61
C LYS A 35 -2.37 9.41 15.26
N PHE A 36 -2.09 8.60 14.23
CA PHE A 36 -2.61 8.83 12.89
C PHE A 36 -4.14 8.71 12.85
N LYS A 37 -4.70 7.68 13.51
CA LYS A 37 -6.14 7.51 13.71
C LYS A 37 -6.80 8.75 14.27
N LYS A 38 -6.24 9.33 15.34
CA LYS A 38 -6.77 10.55 15.95
C LYS A 38 -6.79 11.71 14.95
N LEU A 39 -5.69 11.92 14.23
CA LEU A 39 -5.57 13.02 13.28
C LEU A 39 -6.57 12.90 12.12
N ILE A 40 -6.72 11.71 11.54
CA ILE A 40 -7.69 11.47 10.46
C ILE A 40 -9.13 11.66 10.95
N LYS A 41 -9.48 11.14 12.13
CA LYS A 41 -10.83 11.29 12.70
C LYS A 41 -11.18 12.73 13.11
N GLU A 42 -10.18 13.55 13.43
CA GLU A 42 -10.34 14.97 13.76
C GLU A 42 -10.19 15.88 12.54
N ASP A 43 -10.10 15.32 11.32
CA ASP A 43 -9.85 16.06 10.06
C ASP A 43 -8.56 16.91 10.07
N ARG A 44 -7.58 16.55 10.91
CA ARG A 44 -6.28 17.22 11.05
C ARG A 44 -5.26 16.68 10.05
N TYR A 45 -5.55 16.86 8.77
CA TYR A 45 -4.77 16.29 7.67
C TYR A 45 -3.36 16.89 7.56
N ASP A 46 -3.15 18.16 7.88
CA ASP A 46 -1.82 18.80 7.82
C ASP A 46 -0.83 18.09 8.77
N GLU A 47 -1.27 17.79 9.99
CA GLU A 47 -0.47 17.03 10.95
C GLU A 47 -0.34 15.54 10.57
N ALA A 48 -1.31 15.00 9.84
CA ALA A 48 -1.21 13.64 9.30
C ALA A 48 -0.14 13.55 8.20
N VAL A 49 -0.02 14.59 7.36
CA VAL A 49 1.05 14.76 6.37
C VAL A 49 2.41 14.85 7.06
N ASP A 50 2.51 15.51 8.22
CA ASP A 50 3.74 15.52 9.01
C ASP A 50 4.18 14.12 9.45
N VAL A 51 3.24 13.23 9.77
CA VAL A 51 3.56 11.82 10.10
C VAL A 51 4.21 11.13 8.91
N ALA A 52 3.67 11.33 7.70
CA ALA A 52 4.28 10.81 6.47
C ALA A 52 5.68 11.40 6.24
N ARG A 53 5.84 12.74 6.32
CA ARG A 53 7.13 13.43 6.14
C ARG A 53 8.19 12.92 7.11
N GLN A 54 7.83 12.72 8.37
CA GLN A 54 8.73 12.18 9.38
C GLN A 54 9.20 10.76 9.04
N GLN A 55 8.35 9.91 8.47
CA GLN A 55 8.77 8.56 8.08
C GLN A 55 9.78 8.59 6.93
N VAL A 56 9.54 9.44 5.90
CA VAL A 56 10.47 9.60 4.78
C VAL A 56 11.81 10.16 5.26
N ALA A 57 11.79 11.18 6.12
CA ALA A 57 12.99 11.77 6.71
C ALA A 57 13.80 10.76 7.55
N ASN A 58 13.13 9.77 8.14
CA ASN A 58 13.74 8.69 8.92
C ASN A 58 14.09 7.44 8.08
N GLY A 59 14.07 7.55 6.75
CA GLY A 59 14.59 6.52 5.85
C GLY A 59 13.57 5.53 5.30
N ALA A 60 12.26 5.80 5.42
CA ALA A 60 11.26 5.04 4.68
C ALA A 60 11.47 5.21 3.16
N GLN A 61 11.47 4.09 2.44
CA GLN A 61 11.65 4.03 0.98
C GLN A 61 10.33 3.77 0.25
N ILE A 62 9.32 3.29 0.97
CA ILE A 62 7.93 3.16 0.53
C ILE A 62 7.06 3.67 1.68
N LEU A 63 5.96 4.37 1.39
CA LEU A 63 4.99 4.78 2.40
C LEU A 63 3.74 3.89 2.33
N ASP A 64 3.42 3.18 3.41
CA ASP A 64 2.17 2.42 3.52
C ASP A 64 1.05 3.31 4.02
N VAL A 65 -0.08 3.35 3.31
CA VAL A 65 -1.22 4.21 3.66
C VAL A 65 -2.45 3.34 3.82
N ASN A 66 -3.00 3.32 5.03
CA ASN A 66 -4.20 2.57 5.38
C ASN A 66 -5.24 3.47 6.04
N MET A 67 -6.44 3.49 5.46
CA MET A 67 -7.60 4.28 5.91
C MET A 67 -8.78 3.42 6.35
N ASP A 68 -8.58 2.12 6.58
CA ASP A 68 -9.64 1.23 7.03
C ASP A 68 -9.99 1.51 8.50
N GLU A 69 -11.22 2.00 8.70
CA GLU A 69 -11.85 2.16 10.01
C GLU A 69 -13.37 2.17 9.85
N GLY A 70 -14.08 1.47 10.73
CA GLY A 70 -15.53 1.24 10.57
C GLY A 70 -16.42 2.49 10.55
N LEU A 71 -15.94 3.63 11.08
CA LEU A 71 -16.68 4.90 11.12
C LEU A 71 -16.18 5.93 10.09
N LEU A 72 -15.19 5.57 9.26
CA LEU A 72 -14.58 6.46 8.27
C LEU A 72 -15.06 6.08 6.87
N ASP A 73 -15.33 7.08 6.03
CA ASP A 73 -15.35 6.87 4.59
C ASP A 73 -13.91 6.66 4.10
N ALA A 74 -13.47 5.40 4.12
CA ALA A 74 -12.10 5.00 3.81
C ALA A 74 -11.71 5.38 2.38
N GLU A 75 -12.65 5.37 1.42
CA GLU A 75 -12.38 5.72 0.03
C GLU A 75 -12.09 7.22 -0.08
N ALA A 76 -12.96 8.06 0.48
CA ALA A 76 -12.77 9.50 0.48
C ALA A 76 -11.51 9.92 1.25
N ALA A 77 -11.25 9.29 2.40
CA ALA A 77 -10.06 9.56 3.22
C ALA A 77 -8.77 9.16 2.50
N MET A 78 -8.75 8.00 1.82
CA MET A 78 -7.62 7.55 1.01
C MET A 78 -7.31 8.56 -0.08
N VAL A 79 -8.31 8.91 -0.90
CA VAL A 79 -8.17 9.89 -1.99
C VAL A 79 -7.67 11.24 -1.46
N LYS A 80 -8.29 11.76 -0.39
CA LYS A 80 -7.92 13.04 0.21
C LYS A 80 -6.45 13.03 0.68
N PHE A 81 -6.05 12.01 1.44
CA PHE A 81 -4.70 11.94 1.98
C PHE A 81 -3.64 11.75 0.89
N LEU A 82 -3.89 10.88 -0.09
CA LEU A 82 -2.97 10.65 -1.21
C LEU A 82 -2.75 11.92 -2.05
N ASN A 83 -3.80 12.68 -2.31
CA ASN A 83 -3.68 13.97 -3.01
C ASN A 83 -2.86 15.00 -2.23
N LEU A 84 -3.00 15.02 -0.89
CA LEU A 84 -2.22 15.93 -0.04
C LEU A 84 -0.74 15.57 -0.01
N ILE A 85 -0.38 14.30 0.20
CA ILE A 85 1.03 13.89 0.19
C ILE A 85 1.68 14.02 -1.21
N ALA A 86 0.88 13.95 -2.28
CA ALA A 86 1.37 14.20 -3.63
C ALA A 86 1.76 15.67 -3.87
N ALA A 87 1.19 16.60 -3.10
CA ALA A 87 1.56 18.02 -3.15
C ALA A 87 2.84 18.35 -2.37
N GLU A 88 3.38 17.40 -1.61
CA GLU A 88 4.59 17.55 -0.80
C GLU A 88 5.79 16.85 -1.47
N PRO A 89 6.72 17.59 -2.11
CA PRO A 89 7.79 16.98 -2.91
C PRO A 89 8.66 15.98 -2.14
N ASP A 90 8.93 16.26 -0.87
CA ASP A 90 9.72 15.39 0.00
C ASP A 90 9.06 14.03 0.24
N ILE A 91 7.74 13.96 0.21
CA ILE A 91 6.97 12.72 0.38
C ILE A 91 6.74 12.08 -0.99
N ALA A 92 6.32 12.87 -1.97
CA ALA A 92 5.94 12.43 -3.30
C ALA A 92 7.09 11.74 -4.06
N LYS A 93 8.35 11.95 -3.68
CA LYS A 93 9.50 11.28 -4.31
C LYS A 93 9.50 9.75 -4.16
N ILE A 94 8.97 9.20 -3.05
CA ILE A 94 8.95 7.75 -2.82
C ILE A 94 7.61 7.12 -3.27
N PRO A 95 7.59 5.84 -3.67
CA PRO A 95 6.34 5.14 -4.00
C PRO A 95 5.43 4.97 -2.77
N VAL A 96 4.13 4.88 -3.05
CA VAL A 96 3.09 4.60 -2.06
C VAL A 96 2.62 3.15 -2.17
N MET A 97 2.42 2.51 -1.03
CA MET A 97 1.71 1.25 -0.85
C MET A 97 0.30 1.57 -0.37
N VAL A 98 -0.71 1.28 -1.22
CA VAL A 98 -2.12 1.51 -0.92
C VAL A 98 -2.63 0.30 -0.16
N ASP A 99 -2.86 0.47 1.14
CA ASP A 99 -3.25 -0.60 2.07
C ASP A 99 -4.73 -0.54 2.44
N SER A 100 -5.46 -1.60 2.11
CA SER A 100 -6.88 -1.74 2.42
C SER A 100 -7.35 -3.18 2.25
N SER A 101 -8.31 -3.58 3.08
CA SER A 101 -9.08 -4.83 2.94
C SER A 101 -10.18 -4.76 1.88
N LYS A 102 -10.51 -3.54 1.40
CA LYS A 102 -11.56 -3.28 0.40
C LYS A 102 -10.94 -2.89 -0.93
N TRP A 103 -11.26 -3.65 -1.98
CA TRP A 103 -10.78 -3.37 -3.35
C TRP A 103 -11.17 -1.97 -3.84
N SER A 104 -12.36 -1.46 -3.51
CA SER A 104 -12.79 -0.12 -3.93
C SER A 104 -11.85 0.99 -3.45
N VAL A 105 -11.36 0.89 -2.22
CA VAL A 105 -10.40 1.85 -1.63
C VAL A 105 -9.03 1.72 -2.30
N ILE A 106 -8.57 0.49 -2.57
CA ILE A 106 -7.34 0.24 -3.33
C ILE A 106 -7.43 0.90 -4.70
N GLU A 107 -8.52 0.64 -5.42
CA GLU A 107 -8.72 1.16 -6.77
C GLU A 107 -8.85 2.69 -6.81
N ALA A 108 -9.54 3.29 -5.83
CA ALA A 108 -9.58 4.74 -5.68
C ALA A 108 -8.19 5.32 -5.43
N GLY A 109 -7.38 4.70 -4.56
CA GLY A 109 -6.00 5.12 -4.33
C GLY A 109 -5.11 4.98 -5.56
N LEU A 110 -5.21 3.87 -6.29
CA LEU A 110 -4.47 3.65 -7.55
C LEU A 110 -4.79 4.70 -8.62
N LYS A 111 -6.03 5.21 -8.66
CA LYS A 111 -6.42 6.29 -9.58
C LYS A 111 -5.83 7.66 -9.20
N CYS A 112 -5.36 7.83 -7.96
CA CYS A 112 -4.82 9.09 -7.46
C CYS A 112 -3.29 9.15 -7.50
N ILE A 113 -2.60 8.02 -7.40
CA ILE A 113 -1.13 8.01 -7.42
C ILE A 113 -0.61 8.19 -8.86
N GLN A 114 0.40 9.04 -9.03
CA GLN A 114 1.03 9.30 -10.32
C GLN A 114 2.09 8.26 -10.68
N GLY A 115 2.89 7.86 -9.69
CA GLY A 115 3.98 6.91 -9.85
C GLY A 115 3.53 5.45 -9.78
N LYS A 116 4.47 4.53 -9.98
CA LYS A 116 4.20 3.10 -9.82
C LYS A 116 4.22 2.70 -8.34
N GLY A 117 3.04 2.65 -7.73
CA GLY A 117 2.83 2.19 -6.35
C GLY A 117 2.70 0.68 -6.17
N VAL A 118 2.33 0.29 -4.96
CA VAL A 118 2.12 -1.10 -4.53
C VAL A 118 0.69 -1.28 -4.02
N VAL A 119 0.02 -2.34 -4.43
CA VAL A 119 -1.25 -2.79 -3.85
C VAL A 119 -0.97 -3.65 -2.63
N ASN A 120 -1.52 -3.27 -1.47
CA ASN A 120 -1.53 -4.07 -0.25
C ASN A 120 -3.00 -4.30 0.16
N SER A 121 -3.60 -5.44 -0.13
CA SER A 121 -3.06 -6.60 -0.83
C SER A 121 -4.19 -7.32 -1.58
N ILE A 122 -3.84 -8.36 -2.32
CA ILE A 122 -4.81 -9.33 -2.87
C ILE A 122 -4.53 -10.72 -2.30
N SER A 123 -5.51 -11.62 -2.37
CA SER A 123 -5.39 -12.99 -1.90
C SER A 123 -6.42 -13.91 -2.56
N MET A 124 -6.35 -15.22 -2.31
CA MET A 124 -7.35 -16.19 -2.77
C MET A 124 -8.48 -16.41 -1.75
N LYS A 125 -8.61 -15.54 -0.73
CA LYS A 125 -9.67 -15.61 0.29
C LYS A 125 -11.08 -15.72 -0.30
N GLU A 126 -11.35 -14.97 -1.36
CA GLU A 126 -12.65 -14.94 -2.06
C GLU A 126 -12.67 -15.86 -3.30
N GLY A 127 -11.68 -16.74 -3.42
CA GLY A 127 -11.51 -17.66 -4.55
C GLY A 127 -10.61 -17.12 -5.66
N GLU A 128 -10.22 -18.05 -6.55
CA GLU A 128 -9.28 -17.78 -7.65
C GLU A 128 -9.82 -16.80 -8.69
N GLU A 129 -11.12 -16.83 -8.99
CA GLU A 129 -11.72 -15.93 -9.99
C GLU A 129 -11.54 -14.46 -9.58
N GLU A 130 -11.84 -14.14 -8.32
CA GLU A 130 -11.72 -12.79 -7.79
C GLU A 130 -10.25 -12.35 -7.67
N PHE A 131 -9.38 -13.25 -7.22
CA PHE A 131 -7.93 -13.03 -7.24
C PHE A 131 -7.43 -12.65 -8.65
N LEU A 132 -7.81 -13.42 -9.67
CA LEU A 132 -7.41 -13.15 -11.06
C LEU A 132 -8.03 -11.85 -11.59
N ARG A 133 -9.26 -11.50 -11.21
CA ARG A 133 -9.88 -10.21 -11.56
C ARG A 133 -9.06 -9.05 -10.99
N GLN A 134 -8.75 -9.08 -9.71
CA GLN A 134 -7.96 -8.04 -9.04
C GLN A 134 -6.52 -7.99 -9.58
N ALA A 135 -5.88 -9.14 -9.82
CA ALA A 135 -4.54 -9.21 -10.41
C ALA A 135 -4.49 -8.61 -11.83
N ARG A 136 -5.50 -8.86 -12.66
CA ARG A 136 -5.62 -8.23 -13.99
C ARG A 136 -5.75 -6.71 -13.89
N LEU A 137 -6.54 -6.22 -12.94
CA LEU A 137 -6.67 -4.78 -12.69
C LEU A 137 -5.35 -4.17 -12.20
N CYS A 138 -4.67 -4.80 -11.23
CA CYS A 138 -3.34 -4.37 -10.79
C CYS A 138 -2.37 -4.24 -11.96
N ARG A 139 -2.40 -5.21 -12.89
CA ARG A 139 -1.59 -5.19 -14.12
C ARG A 139 -1.99 -4.05 -15.06
N GLN A 140 -3.28 -3.74 -15.19
CA GLN A 140 -3.77 -2.62 -16.02
C GLN A 140 -3.36 -1.25 -15.44
N TYR A 141 -3.44 -1.07 -14.12
CA TYR A 141 -2.93 0.11 -13.43
C TYR A 141 -1.39 0.17 -13.40
N GLY A 142 -0.72 -0.94 -13.70
CA GLY A 142 0.74 -1.02 -13.71
C GLY A 142 1.38 -1.09 -12.32
N ALA A 143 0.61 -1.36 -11.27
CA ALA A 143 1.08 -1.44 -9.89
C ALA A 143 1.87 -2.72 -9.60
N ALA A 144 2.75 -2.67 -8.60
CA ALA A 144 3.22 -3.89 -7.93
C ALA A 144 2.16 -4.38 -6.94
N VAL A 145 2.27 -5.62 -6.47
CA VAL A 145 1.22 -6.25 -5.66
C VAL A 145 1.84 -7.09 -4.55
N ILE A 146 1.32 -6.92 -3.34
CA ILE A 146 1.49 -7.87 -2.23
C ILE A 146 0.39 -8.93 -2.37
N VAL A 147 0.80 -10.20 -2.41
CA VAL A 147 -0.11 -11.35 -2.38
C VAL A 147 -0.02 -11.98 -0.99
N MET A 148 -1.14 -11.97 -0.27
CA MET A 148 -1.19 -12.59 1.05
C MET A 148 -1.26 -14.11 0.92
N ALA A 149 -0.57 -14.83 1.80
CA ALA A 149 -0.75 -16.27 1.98
C ALA A 149 -2.07 -16.55 2.72
N PHE A 150 -3.18 -16.31 2.03
CA PHE A 150 -4.56 -16.48 2.48
C PHE A 150 -5.37 -17.02 1.30
N ASP A 151 -6.03 -18.16 1.48
CA ASP A 151 -6.87 -18.79 0.48
C ASP A 151 -8.29 -19.08 1.02
N GLU A 152 -9.08 -19.85 0.27
CA GLU A 152 -10.47 -20.17 0.59
C GLU A 152 -10.63 -20.92 1.93
N THR A 153 -9.55 -21.50 2.46
CA THR A 153 -9.54 -22.24 3.73
C THR A 153 -9.03 -21.41 4.90
N GLY A 154 -8.56 -20.18 4.65
CA GLY A 154 -8.12 -19.24 5.68
C GLY A 154 -6.69 -18.75 5.51
N GLN A 155 -6.20 -18.07 6.53
CA GLN A 155 -4.84 -17.54 6.58
C GLN A 155 -3.84 -18.66 6.84
N ALA A 156 -2.73 -18.69 6.07
CA ALA A 156 -1.66 -19.65 6.31
C ALA A 156 -0.88 -19.32 7.59
N ASP A 157 -0.94 -20.22 8.55
CA ASP A 157 -0.25 -20.17 9.85
C ASP A 157 1.01 -21.05 9.89
N THR A 158 1.04 -22.16 9.15
CA THR A 158 2.19 -23.07 9.05
C THR A 158 3.10 -22.77 7.85
N TYR A 159 4.37 -23.17 7.93
CA TYR A 159 5.33 -23.07 6.82
C TYR A 159 4.80 -23.74 5.55
N VAL A 160 4.28 -24.97 5.68
CA VAL A 160 3.76 -25.76 4.55
C VAL A 160 2.63 -25.01 3.85
N ARG A 161 1.65 -24.51 4.61
CA ARG A 161 0.53 -23.73 4.06
C ARG A 161 1.00 -22.44 3.39
N LYS A 162 1.97 -21.73 3.99
CA LYS A 162 2.54 -20.51 3.39
C LYS A 162 3.19 -20.81 2.03
N THR A 163 3.98 -21.88 1.95
CA THR A 163 4.64 -22.25 0.68
C THR A 163 3.67 -22.76 -0.37
N GLU A 164 2.65 -23.52 0.04
CA GLU A 164 1.62 -24.06 -0.85
C GLU A 164 0.83 -22.93 -1.53
N ILE A 165 0.32 -21.99 -0.73
CA ILE A 165 -0.47 -20.85 -1.24
C ILE A 165 0.39 -19.95 -2.13
N CYS A 166 1.64 -19.64 -1.73
CA CYS A 166 2.50 -18.77 -2.53
C CYS A 166 3.00 -19.41 -3.83
N GLN A 167 2.99 -20.75 -3.92
CA GLN A 167 3.41 -21.47 -5.13
C GLN A 167 2.29 -21.56 -6.18
N ARG A 168 1.03 -21.64 -5.74
CA ARG A 168 -0.17 -21.62 -6.60
C ARG A 168 -0.32 -20.26 -7.27
#